data_AF-A0A1G9M843-F1
#
_entry.id   AF-A0A1G9M843-F1
#
_cell.length_a   1.000
_cell.length_b   1.000
_cell.length_c   1.000
_cell.angle_alpha   90.00
_cell.angle_beta   90.00
_cell.angle_gamma   90.00
#
_symmetry.space_group_name_H-M   'P 1'
#
loop_
_entity.id
_entity.type
_entity.pdbx_description
1 polymer ?
#
loop_
_entity_poly.entity_id
_entity_poly.type
_entity_poly.pdbx_seq_one_letter_code
_entity_poly.pdbx_strand_id
1 'polypeptide(L)'
;MKRKSEKILLILGSIWNVITALLTIFGYSDWFQKEGMSSFEHHKQVSYASVSLLDSLTKFIMIFGLVILVMGIITFLVTRFIDDEILNKKIIAWIIVCIIVQFASFDLIGVFFYLSALIVYAARTKAYYKVKNGVEL
;
A
#
# COMPACT_ATOMS: atom_id res chain seq x y z
N MET A 1 11.54 -24.85 -7.09
CA MET A 1 11.17 -24.17 -5.81
C MET A 1 10.01 -23.22 -6.06
N LYS A 2 8.78 -23.59 -5.63
CA LYS A 2 7.56 -22.77 -5.78
C LYS A 2 7.81 -21.34 -5.28
N ARG A 3 7.22 -20.31 -5.90
CA ARG A 3 7.39 -18.86 -5.60
C ARG A 3 6.86 -18.43 -4.21
N LYS A 4 7.09 -19.24 -3.16
CA LYS A 4 6.60 -19.05 -1.79
C LYS A 4 7.06 -17.73 -1.19
N SER A 5 8.33 -17.35 -1.37
CA SER A 5 8.89 -16.13 -0.78
C SER A 5 8.22 -14.86 -1.32
N GLU A 6 7.98 -14.79 -2.64
CA GLU A 6 7.28 -13.66 -3.29
C GLU A 6 5.84 -13.55 -2.77
N LYS A 7 5.14 -14.69 -2.70
CA LYS A 7 3.76 -14.74 -2.19
C LYS A 7 3.67 -14.32 -0.74
N ILE A 8 4.60 -14.76 0.11
CA ILE A 8 4.63 -14.37 1.54
C ILE A 8 4.85 -12.85 1.67
N LEU A 9 5.79 -12.27 0.92
CA LEU A 9 6.06 -10.83 0.99
C LEU A 9 4.86 -9.99 0.55
N LEU A 10 4.16 -10.40 -0.51
CA LEU A 10 2.95 -9.71 -0.97
C LEU A 10 1.77 -9.87 0.00
N ILE A 11 1.62 -11.04 0.64
CA ILE A 11 0.62 -11.23 1.69
C ILE A 11 0.92 -10.34 2.89
N LEU A 12 2.18 -10.27 3.34
CA LEU A 12 2.57 -9.40 4.44
C LEU A 12 2.32 -7.92 4.11
N GLY A 13 2.69 -7.47 2.89
CA GLY A 13 2.40 -6.11 2.44
C GLY A 13 0.90 -5.81 2.29
N SER A 14 0.09 -6.81 1.91
CA SER A 14 -1.38 -6.69 1.87
C SER A 14 -1.98 -6.57 3.27
N ILE A 15 -1.54 -7.41 4.21
CA ILE A 15 -1.97 -7.34 5.62
C ILE A 15 -1.60 -5.99 6.21
N TRP A 16 -0.38 -5.51 5.94
CA TRP A 16 0.06 -4.19 6.37
C TRP A 16 -0.85 -3.08 5.82
N ASN A 17 -1.17 -3.07 4.53
CA ASN A 17 -2.11 -2.10 3.94
C ASN A 17 -3.47 -2.13 4.64
N VAL A 18 -3.99 -3.31 4.97
CA VAL A 18 -5.27 -3.42 5.69
C VAL A 18 -5.16 -2.80 7.08
N ILE A 19 -4.08 -3.07 7.82
CA ILE A 19 -3.81 -2.48 9.13
C ILE A 19 -3.72 -0.95 9.02
N THR A 20 -2.91 -0.42 8.09
CA THR A 20 -2.75 1.01 7.86
C THR A 20 -4.07 1.68 7.50
N ALA A 21 -4.88 1.06 6.64
CA ALA A 21 -6.19 1.57 6.27
C ALA A 21 -7.15 1.62 7.46
N LEU A 22 -7.20 0.57 8.28
CA LEU A 22 -8.03 0.54 9.49
C LEU A 22 -7.61 1.61 10.50
N LEU A 23 -6.30 1.75 10.74
CA LEU A 23 -5.77 2.80 11.62
C LEU A 23 -6.08 4.20 11.08
N THR A 24 -6.05 4.39 9.75
CA THR A 24 -6.34 5.69 9.13
C THR A 24 -7.83 6.03 9.24
N ILE A 25 -8.72 5.09 8.88
CA ILE A 25 -10.17 5.33 8.84
C ILE A 25 -10.74 5.46 10.26
N PHE A 26 -10.39 4.54 11.17
CA PHE A 26 -11.00 4.48 12.50
C PHE A 26 -10.18 5.19 13.57
N GLY A 27 -8.87 5.29 13.41
CA GLY A 27 -8.00 5.95 14.37
C GLY A 27 -7.77 7.41 14.02
N TYR A 28 -7.06 7.64 12.92
CA TYR A 28 -6.54 8.96 12.56
C TYR A 28 -7.65 9.94 12.14
N SER A 29 -8.61 9.52 11.32
CA SER A 29 -9.71 10.38 10.86
C SER A 29 -10.54 10.94 12.02
N ASP A 30 -10.96 10.08 12.95
CA ASP A 30 -11.76 10.47 14.11
C ASP A 30 -10.95 11.35 15.08
N TRP A 31 -9.69 10.99 15.33
CA TRP A 31 -8.80 11.79 16.16
C TRP A 31 -8.56 13.18 15.55
N PHE A 32 -8.27 13.25 14.25
CA PHE A 32 -8.02 14.50 13.52
C PHE A 32 -9.23 15.43 13.56
N GLN A 33 -10.44 14.89 13.40
CA GLN A 33 -11.66 15.69 13.49
C GLN A 33 -11.88 16.26 14.90
N LYS A 34 -11.69 15.44 15.94
CA LYS A 34 -11.86 15.86 17.35
C LYS A 34 -10.84 16.92 17.75
N GLU A 35 -9.57 16.71 17.41
CA GLU A 35 -8.48 17.63 17.72
C GLU A 35 -8.57 18.93 16.91
N GLY A 36 -9.02 18.84 15.65
CA GLY A 36 -9.29 20.02 14.83
C GLY A 36 -10.39 20.89 15.42
N MET A 37 -11.50 20.28 15.85
CA MET A 37 -12.62 21.00 16.48
C MET A 37 -12.21 21.65 17.80
N SER A 38 -11.51 20.93 18.69
CA SER A 38 -11.06 21.47 19.98
C SER A 38 -10.10 22.66 19.79
N SER A 39 -9.21 22.59 18.79
CA SER A 39 -8.29 23.67 18.47
C SER A 39 -9.01 24.92 17.96
N PHE A 40 -10.02 24.78 17.09
CA PHE A 40 -10.81 25.93 16.63
C PHE A 40 -11.63 26.59 17.73
N GLU A 41 -12.20 25.79 18.64
CA GLU A 41 -12.91 26.29 19.82
C GLU A 41 -11.99 27.07 20.76
N HIS A 42 -10.80 26.53 21.05
CA HIS A 42 -9.81 27.17 21.92
C HIS A 42 -9.34 28.54 21.39
N HIS A 43 -9.14 28.66 20.08
CA HIS A 43 -8.67 29.90 19.45
C HIS A 43 -9.80 30.88 19.08
N LYS A 44 -11.07 30.56 19.41
CA LYS A 44 -12.27 31.32 18.95
C LYS A 44 -12.32 31.52 17.43
N GLN A 45 -11.73 30.60 16.68
CA GLN A 45 -11.66 30.62 15.21
C GLN A 45 -12.72 29.72 14.56
N VAL A 46 -13.79 29.43 15.30
CA VAL A 46 -14.94 28.66 14.82
C VAL A 46 -15.72 29.51 13.79
N SER A 47 -15.20 29.54 12.57
CA SER A 47 -15.88 30.05 11.40
C SER A 47 -16.44 28.87 10.60
N TYR A 48 -17.55 29.12 9.89
CA TYR A 48 -18.13 28.16 8.95
C TYR A 48 -17.08 27.64 7.95
N ALA A 49 -16.17 28.52 7.50
CA ALA A 49 -15.09 28.16 6.60
C ALA A 49 -14.10 27.15 7.23
N SER A 50 -13.69 27.37 8.49
CA SER A 50 -12.74 26.50 9.20
C SER A 50 -13.33 25.09 9.43
N VAL A 51 -14.60 25.02 9.85
CA VAL A 51 -15.30 23.75 10.09
C VAL A 51 -15.54 22.98 8.79
N SER A 52 -15.91 23.69 7.71
CA SER A 52 -16.10 23.07 6.39
C SER A 52 -14.80 22.52 5.80
N LEU A 53 -13.67 23.23 5.98
CA LEU A 53 -12.35 22.75 5.57
C LEU A 53 -11.93 21.52 6.38
N LEU A 54 -12.15 21.52 7.70
CA LEU A 54 -11.86 20.37 8.55
C LEU A 54 -12.65 19.12 8.10
N ASP A 55 -13.96 19.26 7.88
CA ASP A 55 -14.80 18.15 7.41
C ASP A 55 -14.34 17.63 6.04
N SER A 56 -13.95 18.54 5.13
CA SER A 56 -13.41 18.16 3.81
C SER A 56 -12.09 17.39 3.92
N LEU A 57 -11.19 17.81 4.81
CA LEU A 57 -9.93 17.13 5.06
C LEU A 57 -10.15 15.76 5.71
N THR A 58 -11.05 15.66 6.69
CA THR A 58 -11.43 14.38 7.32
C THR A 58 -11.99 13.41 6.27
N LYS A 59 -12.88 13.87 5.38
CA LYS A 59 -13.40 13.06 4.26
C LYS A 59 -12.29 12.60 3.31
N PHE A 60 -11.34 13.48 3.00
CA PHE A 60 -10.17 13.12 2.18
C PHE A 60 -9.33 12.02 2.84
N ILE A 61 -9.06 12.13 4.14
CA ILE A 61 -8.36 11.09 4.93
C ILE A 61 -9.10 9.75 4.86
N MET A 62 -10.43 9.76 5.01
CA MET A 62 -11.25 8.55 4.90
C MET A 62 -11.17 7.91 3.50
N ILE A 63 -11.31 8.71 2.44
CA ILE A 63 -11.20 8.23 1.05
C ILE A 63 -9.82 7.64 0.81
N PHE A 64 -8.77 8.31 1.27
CA PHE A 64 -7.40 7.82 1.18
C PHE A 64 -7.25 6.47 1.88
N GLY A 65 -7.72 6.34 3.13
CA GLY A 65 -7.72 5.07 3.86
C GLY A 65 -8.45 3.95 3.11
N LEU A 66 -9.58 4.27 2.47
CA LEU A 66 -10.35 3.31 1.68
C LEU A 66 -9.59 2.87 0.40
N VAL A 67 -8.88 3.78 -0.26
CA VAL A 67 -8.01 3.43 -1.40
C VAL A 67 -6.90 2.47 -0.97
N ILE A 68 -6.25 2.72 0.17
CA ILE A 68 -5.22 1.83 0.72
C ILE A 68 -5.80 0.46 1.05
N LEU A 69 -7.02 0.39 1.61
CA LEU A 69 -7.72 -0.87 1.87
C LEU A 69 -7.97 -1.66 0.58
N VAL A 70 -8.51 -1.01 -0.44
CA VAL A 70 -8.78 -1.63 -1.75
C VAL A 70 -7.48 -2.14 -2.38
N MET A 71 -6.40 -1.36 -2.32
CA MET A 71 -5.08 -1.82 -2.77
C MET A 71 -4.60 -3.05 -2.01
N GLY A 72 -4.78 -3.10 -0.68
CA GLY A 72 -4.48 -4.29 0.13
C GLY A 72 -5.23 -5.53 -0.35
N ILE A 73 -6.51 -5.40 -0.66
CA ILE A 73 -7.35 -6.49 -1.19
C ILE A 73 -6.90 -6.91 -2.59
N ILE A 74 -6.64 -5.96 -3.50
CA ILE A 74 -6.18 -6.27 -4.86
C ILE A 74 -4.84 -7.00 -4.80
N THR A 75 -3.88 -6.55 -3.99
CA THR A 75 -2.60 -7.25 -3.81
C THR A 75 -2.79 -8.68 -3.30
N PHE A 76 -3.73 -8.90 -2.38
CA PHE A 76 -4.05 -10.24 -1.90
C PHE A 76 -4.57 -11.14 -3.04
N LEU A 77 -5.46 -10.63 -3.88
CA LEU A 77 -5.97 -11.34 -5.05
C LEU A 77 -4.87 -11.61 -6.08
N VAL A 78 -4.05 -10.62 -6.41
CA VAL A 78 -2.91 -10.74 -7.34
C VAL A 78 -1.97 -11.85 -6.89
N THR A 79 -1.76 -12.00 -5.57
CA THR A 79 -0.90 -13.05 -5.02
C THR A 79 -1.41 -14.47 -5.33
N ARG A 80 -2.73 -14.66 -5.45
CA ARG A 80 -3.32 -15.95 -5.85
C ARG A 80 -3.09 -16.26 -7.33
N PHE A 81 -2.97 -15.24 -8.18
CA PHE A 81 -2.73 -15.40 -9.62
C PHE A 81 -1.25 -15.50 -10.01
N ILE A 82 -0.32 -15.51 -9.04
CA ILE A 82 1.10 -15.79 -9.31
C ILE A 82 1.26 -17.30 -9.56
N ASP A 83 1.25 -17.70 -10.82
CA ASP A 83 1.64 -19.05 -11.25
C ASP A 83 3.16 -19.19 -11.33
N ASP A 84 3.65 -20.41 -11.07
CA ASP A 84 5.07 -20.68 -10.83
C ASP A 84 5.95 -20.44 -12.09
N GLU A 85 5.40 -20.56 -13.30
CA GLU A 85 6.20 -20.67 -14.53
C GLU A 85 6.22 -19.42 -15.43
N ILE A 86 5.19 -18.58 -15.44
CA ILE A 86 5.06 -17.51 -16.45
C ILE A 86 5.28 -16.13 -15.82
N LEU A 87 6.21 -15.38 -16.41
CA LEU A 87 6.50 -14.02 -16.03
C LEU A 87 5.36 -13.07 -16.44
N ASN A 88 4.59 -12.57 -15.47
CA ASN A 88 3.56 -11.59 -15.76
C ASN A 88 4.05 -10.15 -15.51
N LYS A 89 4.29 -9.41 -16.59
CA LYS A 89 4.67 -7.98 -16.54
C LYS A 89 3.63 -7.10 -15.83
N LYS A 90 2.35 -7.51 -15.83
CA LYS A 90 1.28 -6.78 -15.14
C LYS A 90 1.45 -6.81 -13.61
N ILE A 91 1.98 -7.91 -13.07
CA ILE A 91 2.24 -8.05 -11.63
C ILE A 91 3.39 -7.13 -11.20
N ILE A 92 4.45 -7.05 -12.01
CA ILE A 92 5.55 -6.09 -11.78
C ILE A 92 5.03 -4.66 -11.78
N ALA A 93 4.23 -4.29 -12.80
CA ALA A 93 3.64 -2.96 -12.88
C ALA A 93 2.77 -2.66 -11.65
N TRP A 94 1.96 -3.62 -11.19
CA TRP A 94 1.15 -3.49 -9.98
C TRP A 94 2.01 -3.25 -8.72
N ILE A 95 3.06 -4.04 -8.52
CA ILE A 95 3.96 -3.88 -7.36
C ILE A 95 4.63 -2.49 -7.38
N ILE A 96 5.04 -2.00 -8.57
CA ILE A 96 5.61 -0.65 -8.71
C ILE A 96 4.59 0.42 -8.33
N VAL A 97 3.34 0.29 -8.78
CA VAL A 97 2.26 1.21 -8.38
C VAL A 97 2.06 1.20 -6.87
N CYS A 98 2.07 0.03 -6.23
CA CYS A 98 2.00 -0.06 -4.78
C CYS A 98 3.15 0.68 -4.10
N ILE A 99 4.40 0.51 -4.57
CA ILE A 99 5.57 1.22 -4.02
C ILE A 99 5.41 2.74 -4.14
N ILE A 100 4.97 3.24 -5.30
CA ILE A 100 4.80 4.68 -5.53
C ILE A 100 3.76 5.27 -4.58
N VAL A 101 2.60 4.63 -4.46
CA VAL A 101 1.51 5.10 -3.58
C VAL A 101 1.97 5.08 -2.13
N GLN A 102 2.64 4.02 -1.70
CA GLN A 102 3.15 3.91 -0.34
C GLN A 102 4.21 4.95 -0.03
N PHE A 103 5.11 5.21 -0.98
CA PHE A 103 6.12 6.26 -0.84
C PHE A 103 5.47 7.65 -0.75
N ALA A 104 4.47 7.93 -1.59
CA ALA A 104 3.71 9.17 -1.53
C ALA A 104 2.94 9.34 -0.21
N SER A 105 2.61 8.23 0.44
CA SER A 105 1.93 8.18 1.74
C SER A 105 2.90 8.19 2.93
N PHE A 106 4.21 8.25 2.68
CA PHE A 106 5.27 8.08 3.67
C PHE A 106 5.16 6.78 4.50
N ASP A 107 4.54 5.73 3.95
CA ASP A 107 4.45 4.41 4.60
C ASP A 107 5.74 3.60 4.35
N LEU A 108 6.75 3.82 5.19
CA LEU A 108 8.06 3.17 5.06
C LEU A 108 8.00 1.65 5.20
N ILE A 109 7.08 1.15 6.04
CA ILE A 109 6.98 -0.29 6.35
C ILE A 109 6.45 -1.04 5.14
N GLY A 110 5.37 -0.55 4.53
CA GLY A 110 4.89 -1.22 3.33
C GLY A 110 5.77 -0.95 2.11
N VAL A 111 6.44 0.21 1.97
CA VAL A 111 7.50 0.39 0.95
C VAL A 111 8.53 -0.72 1.07
N PHE A 112 8.99 -1.03 2.29
CA PHE A 112 9.93 -2.12 2.52
C PHE A 112 9.40 -3.48 2.06
N PHE A 113 8.14 -3.82 2.37
CA PHE A 113 7.53 -5.08 1.93
C PHE A 113 7.42 -5.20 0.41
N TYR A 114 6.86 -4.18 -0.26
CA TYR A 114 6.64 -4.21 -1.70
C TYR A 114 7.95 -4.10 -2.49
N LEU A 115 8.94 -3.34 -1.99
CA LEU A 115 10.27 -3.26 -2.59
C LEU A 115 11.00 -4.60 -2.47
N SER A 116 10.94 -5.24 -1.31
CA SER A 116 11.51 -6.58 -1.11
C SER A 116 10.86 -7.60 -2.04
N ALA A 117 9.53 -7.56 -2.18
CA ALA A 117 8.80 -8.42 -3.10
C ALA A 117 9.26 -8.20 -4.55
N LEU A 118 9.42 -6.94 -4.97
CA LEU A 118 9.89 -6.59 -6.32
C LEU A 118 11.32 -7.11 -6.58
N ILE A 119 12.23 -6.94 -5.63
CA ILE A 119 13.63 -7.39 -5.76
C ILE A 119 13.67 -8.91 -5.92
N VAL A 120 12.97 -9.65 -5.07
CA VAL A 120 12.93 -11.12 -5.13
C VAL A 120 12.32 -11.59 -6.46
N TYR A 121 11.23 -10.95 -6.89
CA TYR A 121 10.57 -11.26 -8.15
C TYR A 121 11.48 -10.98 -9.36
N ALA A 122 12.17 -9.84 -9.38
CA ALA A 122 13.09 -9.45 -10.45
C ALA A 122 14.38 -10.30 -10.48
N ALA A 123 14.92 -10.69 -9.31
CA ALA A 123 16.10 -11.55 -9.22
C ALA A 123 15.83 -12.93 -9.82
N ARG A 124 14.70 -13.55 -9.46
CA ARG A 124 14.28 -14.85 -10.00
C ARG A 124 13.97 -14.78 -11.49
N THR A 125 13.44 -13.65 -11.95
CA THR A 125 13.25 -13.37 -13.38
C THR A 125 14.56 -13.44 -14.15
N LYS A 126 15.60 -12.72 -13.69
CA LYS A 126 16.91 -12.73 -14.34
C LYS A 126 17.55 -14.12 -14.34
N ALA A 127 17.41 -14.87 -13.24
CA ALA A 127 17.90 -16.24 -13.15
C ALA A 127 17.23 -17.17 -14.18
N TYR A 128 15.91 -17.09 -14.34
CA TYR A 128 15.18 -17.88 -15.34
C TYR A 128 15.64 -17.56 -16.77
N TYR A 129 15.80 -16.28 -17.12
CA TYR A 129 16.28 -15.91 -18.46
C TYR A 129 17.72 -16.37 -18.74
N LYS A 130 18.62 -16.34 -17.74
CA LYS A 130 19.98 -16.87 -17.89
C LYS A 130 19.99 -18.38 -18.18
N VAL A 131 19.21 -19.15 -17.41
CA VAL A 131 19.06 -20.61 -17.60
C VAL A 131 18.43 -20.92 -18.96
N LYS A 132 17.36 -20.20 -19.35
CA LYS A 132 16.69 -20.39 -20.64
C LYS A 132 17.57 -20.04 -21.84
N ASN A 133 18.47 -19.06 -21.70
CA ASN A 133 19.39 -18.65 -22.76
C ASN A 133 20.70 -19.47 -22.77
N GLY A 134 20.78 -20.57 -22.01
CA GLY A 134 21.94 -21.48 -22.02
C GLY A 134 23.20 -20.91 -21.37
N VAL A 135 23.09 -19.86 -20.55
CA VAL A 135 24.22 -19.32 -19.79
C VAL A 135 24.24 -20.06 -18.45
N GLU A 136 25.16 -21.00 -18.29
CA GLU A 136 25.39 -21.72 -17.04
C GLU A 136 25.75 -20.75 -15.90
N LEU A 137 25.23 -21.05 -14.70
CA LEU A 137 25.37 -20.24 -13.48
C LEU A 137 26.75 -20.40 -12.83
#